data_AF-A0A942ENW8-F1
#
_entry.id   AF-A0A942ENW8-F1
#
_cell.length_a   1.000
_cell.length_b   1.000
_cell.length_c   1.000
_cell.angle_alpha   90.00
_cell.angle_beta   90.00
_cell.angle_gamma   90.00
#
_symmetry.space_group_name_H-M   'P 1'
#
loop_
_entity.id
_entity.type
_entity.pdbx_description
1 polymer ?
#
loop_
_entity_poly.entity_id
_entity_poly.type
_entity_poly.pdbx_seq_one_letter_code
_entity_poly.pdbx_strand_id
1 'polypeptide(L)' 'MAKKTTITFGTPWLNEFCCVCGRSVRPGSGLFANRIPDGNSIIVRAEMGRPYPEGDFVCAECDGVTSDD' A
#
# COMPACT_ATOMS: atom_id res chain seq x y z
N MET A 1 36.52 -17.00 6.68
CA MET A 1 35.25 -17.38 6.03
C MET A 1 34.42 -16.12 5.86
N ALA A 2 34.49 -15.48 4.68
CA ALA A 2 33.76 -14.24 4.41
C ALA A 2 32.33 -14.59 3.99
N LYS A 3 31.34 -14.22 4.81
CA LYS A 3 29.93 -14.34 4.44
C LYS A 3 29.65 -13.30 3.36
N LYS A 4 29.43 -13.75 2.13
CA LYS A 4 29.00 -12.90 1.02
C LYS A 4 27.57 -12.44 1.33
N THR A 5 27.44 -11.23 1.87
CA THR A 5 26.16 -10.57 2.05
C THR A 5 25.69 -10.11 0.67
N THR A 6 24.81 -10.88 0.06
CA THR A 6 24.08 -10.49 -1.14
C THR A 6 23.19 -9.31 -0.78
N ILE A 7 23.58 -8.10 -1.19
CA ILE A 7 22.71 -6.91 -1.10
C ILE A 7 21.70 -7.01 -2.24
N THR A 8 20.48 -7.44 -1.93
CA THR A 8 19.33 -7.26 -2.83
C THR A 8 18.93 -5.79 -2.77
N PHE A 9 19.30 -5.00 -3.78
CA PHE A 9 18.76 -3.65 -4.01
C PHE A 9 17.31 -3.71 -4.53
N GLY A 10 16.46 -4.54 -3.91
CA GLY A 10 15.02 -4.46 -4.09
C GLY A 10 14.49 -3.38 -3.17
N THR A 11 13.80 -2.38 -3.69
CA THR A 11 13.12 -1.30 -2.96
C THR A 11 12.48 -1.82 -1.66
N PRO A 12 13.10 -1.62 -0.48
CA PRO A 12 12.78 -2.48 0.67
C PRO A 12 11.52 -2.11 1.48
N TRP A 13 10.70 -1.13 1.08
CA TRP A 13 9.88 -0.42 2.07
C TRP A 13 8.44 -0.12 1.69
N LEU A 14 7.93 -0.56 0.54
CA LEU A 14 6.56 -0.25 0.12
C LEU A 14 5.77 -1.53 -0.13
N ASN A 15 4.79 -1.80 0.72
CA ASN A 15 3.81 -2.85 0.51
C ASN A 15 2.86 -2.44 -0.61
N GLU A 16 2.97 -3.11 -1.76
CA GLU A 16 2.14 -2.91 -2.96
C GLU A 16 0.70 -3.44 -2.79
N PHE A 17 0.09 -3.13 -1.64
CA PHE A 17 -1.26 -3.51 -1.23
C PHE A 17 -2.07 -2.28 -0.83
N CYS A 18 -3.38 -2.36 -1.05
CA CYS A 18 -4.33 -1.34 -0.64
C CYS A 18 -4.50 -1.38 0.89
N CYS A 19 -4.38 -0.24 1.56
CA CYS A 19 -4.57 -0.13 3.01
C CYS A 19 -6.04 -0.17 3.43
N VAL A 20 -6.98 -0.10 2.48
CA VAL A 20 -8.43 -0.18 2.73
C VAL A 20 -8.96 -1.57 2.50
N CYS A 21 -8.61 -2.22 1.38
CA CYS A 21 -9.20 -3.51 1.00
C CYS A 21 -8.19 -4.66 0.91
N GLY A 22 -6.90 -4.40 1.14
CA GLY A 22 -5.83 -5.40 1.06
C GLY A 22 -5.53 -5.91 -0.35
N ARG A 23 -6.23 -5.43 -1.40
CA ARG A 23 -5.97 -5.85 -2.78
C ARG A 23 -4.60 -5.39 -3.25
N SER A 24 -3.97 -6.19 -4.10
CA SER A 24 -2.70 -5.83 -4.70
C SER A 24 -2.86 -4.64 -5.64
N VAL A 25 -1.99 -3.64 -5.48
CA VAL A 25 -1.89 -2.46 -6.36
C VAL A 25 -0.61 -2.50 -7.19
N ARG A 26 -0.03 -3.69 -7.39
CA ARG A 26 1.18 -3.89 -8.20
C ARG A 26 0.97 -3.34 -9.61
N PRO A 27 2.03 -2.83 -10.27
CA PRO A 27 1.93 -2.39 -11.65
C PRO A 27 1.40 -3.53 -12.53
N GLY A 28 0.35 -3.26 -13.31
CA GLY A 28 -0.35 -4.24 -14.13
C GLY A 28 -1.57 -4.91 -13.48
N SER A 29 -1.86 -4.63 -12.20
CA SER A 29 -3.08 -5.14 -11.52
C SER A 29 -4.40 -4.50 -12.00
N GLY A 30 -4.33 -3.35 -12.68
CA GLY A 30 -5.52 -2.58 -13.09
C GLY A 30 -6.19 -1.78 -11.97
N LEU A 31 -5.77 -1.96 -10.71
CA LEU A 31 -6.32 -1.29 -9.51
C LEU A 31 -5.50 -0.08 -9.05
N PHE A 32 -4.61 0.38 -9.91
CA PHE A 32 -3.61 1.37 -9.63
C PHE A 32 -4.18 2.79 -9.84
N ALA A 33 -4.49 3.50 -8.75
CA ALA A 33 -5.09 4.84 -8.79
C ALA A 33 -4.04 5.94 -9.01
N ASN A 34 -2.95 5.90 -8.23
CA ASN A 34 -1.83 6.84 -8.26
C ASN A 34 -0.66 6.26 -7.43
N ARG A 35 0.61 6.52 -7.77
CA ARG A 35 1.78 6.04 -6.97
C ARG A 35 2.00 6.85 -5.69
N ILE A 36 0.94 7.40 -5.12
CA ILE A 36 1.06 8.18 -3.89
C ILE A 36 0.76 7.24 -2.73
N PRO A 37 1.79 6.86 -1.95
CA PRO A 37 1.56 6.06 -0.77
C PRO A 37 0.79 6.87 0.26
N ASP A 38 -0.09 6.19 0.99
CA ASP A 38 -0.81 6.75 2.13
C ASP A 38 0.21 7.08 3.22
N GLY A 39 0.45 8.37 3.48
CA GLY A 39 1.47 8.83 4.42
C GLY A 39 1.13 8.60 5.90
N ASN A 40 0.01 7.94 6.20
CA ASN A 40 -0.43 7.74 7.57
C ASN A 40 0.31 6.57 8.21
N SER A 41 0.66 6.73 9.49
CA SER A 41 1.22 5.63 10.28
C SER A 41 0.16 4.55 10.53
N ILE A 42 0.61 3.32 10.80
CA ILE A 42 -0.27 2.18 11.10
C ILE A 42 -1.31 2.48 12.19
N ILE A 43 -0.94 3.28 13.20
CA ILE A 43 -1.81 3.69 14.31
C ILE A 43 -2.96 4.54 13.77
N VAL A 44 -2.63 5.58 13.00
CA VAL A 44 -3.63 6.49 12.41
C VAL A 44 -4.54 5.75 11.44
N ARG A 45 -4.01 4.77 10.68
CA ARG A 45 -4.82 3.92 9.80
C ARG A 45 -5.81 3.05 10.60
N ALA A 46 -5.37 2.48 11.72
CA ALA A 46 -6.24 1.72 12.61
C ALA A 46 -7.32 2.62 13.25
N GLU A 47 -6.97 3.84 13.65
CA GLU A 47 -7.93 4.84 14.17
C GLU A 47 -8.96 5.28 13.12
N MET A 48 -8.55 5.37 11.85
CA MET A 48 -9.46 5.59 10.71
C MET A 48 -10.37 4.38 10.40
N GLY A 49 -10.24 3.27 11.15
CA GLY A 49 -11.03 2.06 10.92
C GLY A 49 -10.63 1.31 9.65
N ARG A 50 -9.40 1.51 9.15
CA ARG A 50 -8.91 0.77 7.97
C ARG A 50 -8.64 -0.69 8.36
N PRO A 51 -9.23 -1.67 7.65
CA PRO A 51 -9.08 -3.07 8.02
C PRO A 51 -7.71 -3.65 7.63
N TYR A 52 -6.93 -2.95 6.78
CA TYR A 52 -5.61 -3.40 6.35
C TYR A 52 -4.53 -2.32 6.53
N PRO A 53 -4.11 -1.98 7.77
CA PRO A 53 -3.19 -0.87 8.03
C PRO A 53 -1.77 -1.09 7.48
N GLU A 54 -1.42 -2.32 7.09
CA GLU A 54 -0.09 -2.68 6.56
C GLU A 54 0.12 -2.34 5.07
N GLY A 55 -0.96 -2.04 4.33
CA GLY A 55 -0.84 -1.61 2.92
C GLY A 55 -0.31 -0.19 2.83
N ASP A 56 0.48 0.14 1.81
CA ASP A 56 1.01 1.51 1.63
C ASP A 56 0.22 2.37 0.66
N PHE A 57 -0.80 1.83 -0.01
CA PHE A 57 -1.50 2.54 -1.08
C PHE A 57 -3.01 2.51 -0.90
N VAL A 58 -3.73 3.35 -1.62
CA VAL A 58 -5.18 3.22 -1.81
C VAL A 58 -5.44 2.83 -3.26
N CYS A 59 -6.19 1.75 -3.49
CA CYS A 59 -6.53 1.33 -4.85
C CYS A 59 -7.61 2.25 -5.45
N ALA A 60 -7.74 2.26 -6.77
CA ALA A 60 -8.65 3.16 -7.49
C ALA A 60 -10.12 3.00 -7.06
N GLU A 61 -10.52 1.77 -6.70
CA GLU A 61 -11.86 1.49 -6.19
C GLU A 61 -12.12 2.11 -4.81
N CYS A 62 -11.11 2.14 -3.93
CA CYS A 62 -11.22 2.71 -2.60
C CYS A 62 -10.95 4.23 -2.57
N ASP A 63 -10.26 4.75 -3.59
CA ASP A 63 -10.03 6.19 -3.79
C ASP A 63 -11.26 6.88 -4.38
N GLY A 64 -11.97 6.22 -5.31
CA GLY A 64 -13.12 6.77 -6.02
C GLY A 64 -14.47 6.72 -5.29
N VAL A 65 -14.53 6.21 -4.05
CA VAL A 65 -15.77 6.21 -3.23
C VAL A 65 -15.97 7.57 -2.54
N THR A 66 -16.16 8.63 -3.33
CA THR A 66 -16.93 9.79 -2.88
C THR A 66 -18.33 9.65 -3.47
N SER A 67 -19.21 8.94 -2.78
CA SER A 67 -20.64 8.99 -3.08
C SER A 67 -21.17 10.36 -2.68
N ASP A 68 -21.21 11.28 -3.65
CA ASP A 68 -22.07 12.45 -3.67
C ASP A 68 -23.49 11.97 -4.02
N ASP A 69 -24.38 11.90 -3.02
CA ASP A 69 -25.84 11.91 -3.16
C ASP A 69 -26.46 12.61 -1.94
#